data_AF-A0A2G6N931-F1
#
_entry.id   AF-A0A2G6N931-F1
#
_cell.length_a   1.000
_cell.length_b   1.000
_cell.length_c   1.000
_cell.angle_alpha   90.00
_cell.angle_beta   90.00
_cell.angle_gamma   90.00
#
_symmetry.space_group_name_H-M   'P 1'
#
loop_
_entity.id
_entity.type
_entity.pdbx_description
1 polymer ?
#
loop_
_entity_poly.entity_id
_entity_poly.type
_entity_poly.pdbx_seq_one_letter_code
_entity_poly.pdbx_strand_id
1 'polypeptide(L)'
;MDWFVAIDLYCERTDPGFWAEPLNALSNIAFFIAGFLGLHTAIKLKKKKKNDKAILTLCLLAILVGIGSFLFHTFANLWSSLADVIFIWIFVALYIITVINKLTGKYFLRISSICFFVNGDNRKYYLYYITRKCNPNRAVFRHI
;
A
#
# COMPACT_ATOMS: atom_id res chain seq x y z
N MET A 1 16.87 -21.66 0.70
CA MET A 1 16.79 -20.37 1.41
C MET A 1 16.74 -20.66 2.89
N ASP A 2 17.46 -19.88 3.69
CA ASP A 2 17.33 -19.94 5.14
C ASP A 2 16.18 -19.02 5.56
N TRP A 3 15.04 -19.63 5.93
CA TRP A 3 13.83 -18.91 6.33
C TRP A 3 13.94 -18.28 7.72
N PHE A 4 14.87 -18.76 8.55
CA PHE A 4 15.03 -18.34 9.94
C PHE A 4 16.22 -17.42 10.14
N VAL A 5 16.85 -16.95 9.06
CA VAL A 5 17.87 -15.92 9.12
C VAL A 5 17.33 -14.70 9.86
N ALA A 6 18.02 -14.30 10.91
CA ALA A 6 17.64 -13.15 11.73
C ALA A 6 17.80 -11.85 10.96
N ILE A 7 16.89 -10.91 11.21
CA ILE A 7 16.85 -9.58 10.61
C ILE A 7 16.88 -8.57 11.77
N ASP A 8 17.80 -7.63 11.71
CA ASP A 8 17.90 -6.54 12.68
C ASP A 8 17.89 -5.20 11.93
N LEU A 9 16.77 -4.47 12.05
CA LEU A 9 16.50 -3.23 11.33
C LEU A 9 16.04 -2.09 12.24
N TYR A 10 15.49 -2.40 13.41
CA TYR A 10 14.82 -1.44 14.27
C TYR A 10 15.66 -1.15 15.50
N CYS A 11 15.77 0.14 15.85
CA CYS A 11 16.53 0.58 17.01
C CYS A 11 16.01 0.03 18.35
N GLU A 12 14.75 -0.44 18.39
CA GLU A 12 14.16 -1.01 19.60
C GLU A 12 14.78 -2.37 19.96
N ARG A 13 15.24 -3.14 18.96
CA ARG A 13 15.78 -4.48 19.16
C ARG A 13 17.18 -4.42 19.75
N THR A 14 17.35 -4.92 20.97
CA THR A 14 18.66 -5.02 21.65
C THR A 14 19.13 -6.45 21.87
N ASP A 15 18.26 -7.44 21.63
CA ASP A 15 18.51 -8.86 21.85
C ASP A 15 17.64 -9.73 20.92
N PRO A 16 17.90 -11.04 20.77
CA PRO A 16 17.12 -11.91 19.88
C PRO A 16 15.79 -12.39 20.48
N GLY A 17 15.38 -11.88 21.65
CA GLY A 17 14.19 -12.29 22.35
C GLY A 17 12.89 -11.95 21.62
N PHE A 18 11.84 -12.70 21.97
CA PHE A 18 10.49 -12.53 21.40
C PHE A 18 9.90 -11.13 21.67
N TRP A 19 10.27 -10.52 22.80
CA TRP A 19 9.84 -9.19 23.23
C TRP A 19 10.94 -8.14 23.09
N ALA A 20 11.87 -8.33 22.15
CA ALA A 20 12.89 -7.33 21.88
C ALA A 20 12.33 -6.07 21.22
N GLU A 21 11.13 -6.11 20.64
CA GLU A 21 10.45 -4.96 20.03
C GLU A 21 8.99 -4.80 20.52
N PRO A 22 8.75 -4.55 21.82
CA PRO A 22 7.41 -4.56 22.39
C PRO A 22 6.52 -3.41 21.87
N LEU A 23 7.06 -2.20 21.72
CA LEU A 23 6.30 -1.05 21.23
C LEU A 23 5.93 -1.24 19.76
N ASN A 24 6.87 -1.67 18.91
CA ASN A 24 6.54 -1.98 17.53
C ASN A 24 5.51 -3.11 17.43
N ALA A 25 5.69 -4.21 18.18
CA ALA A 25 4.74 -5.32 18.19
C ALA A 25 3.33 -4.88 18.60
N LEU A 26 3.20 -4.16 19.73
CA LEU A 26 1.90 -3.73 20.27
C LEU A 26 1.21 -2.66 19.42
N SER A 27 1.97 -1.80 18.72
CA SER A 27 1.39 -0.77 17.84
C SER A 27 0.47 -1.36 16.76
N ASN A 28 0.72 -2.60 16.34
CA ASN A 28 -0.05 -3.31 15.32
C ASN A 28 -1.49 -3.62 15.74
N ILE A 29 -1.82 -3.52 17.04
CA ILE A 29 -3.20 -3.63 17.53
C ILE A 29 -4.12 -2.62 16.82
N ALA A 30 -3.59 -1.46 16.40
CA ALA A 30 -4.34 -0.47 15.64
C ALA A 30 -4.98 -1.06 14.35
N PHE A 31 -4.29 -1.97 13.65
CA PHE A 31 -4.83 -2.61 12.44
C PHE A 31 -5.98 -3.57 12.75
N PHE A 32 -5.91 -4.30 13.86
CA PHE A 32 -7.02 -5.13 14.34
C PHE A 32 -8.24 -4.26 14.65
N ILE A 33 -8.04 -3.17 15.39
CA ILE A 33 -9.12 -2.22 15.73
C ILE A 33 -9.76 -1.69 14.44
N ALA A 34 -8.95 -1.21 13.49
CA ALA A 34 -9.45 -0.70 12.21
C ALA A 34 -10.23 -1.75 11.42
N GLY A 35 -9.70 -2.98 11.31
CA GLY A 35 -10.35 -4.08 10.61
C GLY A 35 -11.67 -4.50 11.24
N PHE A 36 -11.73 -4.65 12.57
CA PHE A 36 -12.96 -5.02 13.27
C PHE A 36 -14.02 -3.92 13.23
N LEU A 37 -13.65 -2.64 13.43
CA LEU A 37 -14.58 -1.53 13.27
C LEU A 37 -15.09 -1.42 11.84
N GLY A 38 -14.23 -1.64 10.84
CA GLY A 38 -14.60 -1.71 9.43
C GLY A 38 -15.60 -2.84 9.13
N LEU A 39 -15.35 -4.05 9.63
CA LEU A 39 -16.28 -5.18 9.50
C LEU A 39 -17.61 -4.89 10.19
N HIS A 40 -17.58 -4.40 11.43
CA HIS A 40 -18.76 -4.07 12.21
C HIS A 40 -19.64 -3.03 11.48
N THR A 41 -19.03 -1.94 11.01
CA THR A 41 -19.73 -0.89 10.27
C THR A 41 -20.26 -1.41 8.93
N ALA A 42 -19.47 -2.19 8.18
CA ALA A 42 -19.90 -2.77 6.92
C ALA A 42 -21.12 -3.70 7.10
N ILE A 43 -21.11 -4.57 8.11
CA ILE A 43 -22.22 -5.47 8.43
C ILE A 43 -23.47 -4.68 8.85
N LYS A 44 -23.33 -3.64 9.68
CA LYS A 44 -24.44 -2.79 10.10
C LYS A 44 -25.08 -2.04 8.92
N LEU A 45 -24.27 -1.60 7.96
CA LEU A 45 -24.73 -0.87 6.77
C LEU A 45 -25.28 -1.78 5.66
N LYS A 46 -24.96 -3.09 5.64
CA LYS A 46 -25.53 -4.07 4.68
C LYS A 46 -27.06 -4.09 4.66
N LYS A 47 -27.72 -3.74 5.76
CA LYS A 47 -29.20 -3.65 5.80
C LYS A 47 -29.77 -2.58 4.86
N LYS A 48 -28.93 -1.68 4.31
CA LYS A 48 -29.37 -0.56 3.45
C LYS A 48 -28.81 -0.54 2.02
N LYS A 49 -27.73 -1.28 1.69
CA LYS A 49 -27.12 -1.31 0.33
C LYS A 49 -26.41 -2.63 0.02
N LYS A 50 -26.22 -2.91 -1.29
CA LYS A 50 -25.49 -4.07 -1.85
C LYS A 50 -24.18 -4.35 -1.09
N ASN A 51 -24.02 -5.61 -0.71
CA ASN A 51 -22.86 -6.16 0.00
C ASN A 51 -21.55 -5.92 -0.77
N ASP A 52 -20.78 -4.91 -0.38
CA ASP A 52 -19.52 -4.58 -1.03
C ASP A 52 -18.40 -5.50 -0.56
N LYS A 53 -18.23 -6.61 -1.28
CA LYS A 53 -17.23 -7.64 -0.99
C LYS A 53 -15.82 -7.04 -0.91
N ALA A 54 -15.49 -6.02 -1.71
CA ALA A 54 -14.15 -5.42 -1.71
C ALA A 54 -13.84 -4.73 -0.39
N ILE A 55 -14.81 -4.01 0.20
CA ILE A 55 -14.64 -3.40 1.53
C ILE A 55 -14.41 -4.48 2.60
N LEU A 56 -15.19 -5.56 2.57
CA LEU A 56 -15.02 -6.66 3.54
C LEU A 56 -13.65 -7.31 3.41
N THR A 57 -13.19 -7.56 2.19
CA THR A 57 -11.85 -8.08 1.93
C THR A 57 -10.76 -7.14 2.45
N LEU A 58 -10.89 -5.82 2.26
CA LEU A 58 -9.95 -4.85 2.81
C LEU A 58 -9.93 -4.85 4.34
N CYS A 59 -11.09 -4.97 5.00
CA CYS A 59 -11.13 -5.05 6.46
C CYS A 59 -10.45 -6.32 7.00
N LEU A 60 -10.64 -7.46 6.32
CA LEU A 60 -9.93 -8.71 6.66
C LEU A 60 -8.43 -8.60 6.41
N LEU A 61 -8.02 -7.96 5.31
CA LEU A 61 -6.61 -7.73 5.01
C LEU A 61 -5.95 -6.80 6.02
N ALA A 62 -6.65 -5.79 6.54
CA ALA A 62 -6.11 -4.96 7.63
C ALA A 62 -5.77 -5.81 8.86
N ILE A 63 -6.62 -6.77 9.24
CA ILE A 63 -6.33 -7.71 10.33
C ILE A 63 -5.09 -8.55 9.99
N LEU A 64 -4.99 -9.06 8.76
CA LEU A 64 -3.82 -9.83 8.31
C LEU A 64 -2.53 -9.01 8.32
N VAL A 65 -2.57 -7.73 7.95
CA VAL A 65 -1.44 -6.80 8.10
C VAL A 65 -1.00 -6.74 9.55
N GLY A 66 -1.94 -6.51 10.49
CA GLY A 66 -1.62 -6.51 11.92
C GLY A 66 -0.99 -7.82 12.41
N ILE A 67 -1.45 -8.98 11.91
CA ILE A 67 -0.84 -10.29 12.22
C ILE A 67 0.57 -10.38 11.64
N GLY A 68 0.78 -10.04 10.36
CA GLY A 68 2.08 -10.11 9.70
C GLY A 68 3.11 -9.22 10.39
N SER A 69 2.77 -7.96 10.64
CA SER A 69 3.65 -7.01 11.33
C SER A 69 3.96 -7.46 12.77
N PHE A 70 2.97 -7.96 13.52
CA PHE A 70 3.21 -8.50 14.87
C PHE A 70 4.17 -9.70 14.85
N LEU A 71 4.01 -10.62 13.89
CA LEU A 71 4.90 -11.77 13.72
C LEU A 71 6.32 -11.30 13.39
N PHE A 72 6.48 -10.27 12.56
CA PHE A 72 7.80 -9.75 12.23
C PHE A 72 8.49 -9.12 13.45
N HIS A 73 7.80 -8.29 14.24
CA HIS A 73 8.40 -7.68 15.43
C HIS A 73 8.67 -8.66 16.58
N THR A 74 8.09 -9.86 16.54
CA THR A 74 8.35 -10.91 17.54
C THR A 74 9.41 -11.93 17.08
N PHE A 75 9.43 -12.30 15.80
CA PHE A 75 10.34 -13.32 15.28
C PHE A 75 11.53 -12.79 14.47
N ALA A 76 11.41 -11.60 13.89
CA ALA A 76 12.40 -10.87 13.08
C ALA A 76 13.29 -11.77 12.22
N ASN A 77 12.66 -12.49 11.31
CA ASN A 77 13.34 -13.38 10.37
C ASN A 77 12.71 -13.29 8.98
N LEU A 78 13.34 -13.95 8.00
CA LEU A 78 12.92 -13.83 6.61
C LEU A 78 11.45 -14.18 6.37
N TRP A 79 10.93 -15.30 6.92
CA TRP A 79 9.53 -15.66 6.67
C TRP A 79 8.54 -14.67 7.30
N SER A 80 8.82 -14.16 8.50
CA SER A 80 7.96 -13.21 9.19
C SER A 80 7.98 -11.83 8.52
N SER A 81 9.15 -11.40 8.01
CA SER A 81 9.26 -10.18 7.20
C SER A 81 8.44 -10.25 5.91
N LEU A 82 8.39 -11.43 5.28
CA LEU A 82 7.58 -11.63 4.08
C LEU A 82 6.09 -11.62 4.40
N ALA A 83 5.67 -12.23 5.53
CA ALA A 83 4.28 -12.18 5.97
C ALA A 83 3.81 -10.72 6.15
N ASP A 84 4.62 -9.89 6.79
CA ASP A 84 4.35 -8.46 6.96
C ASP A 84 4.22 -7.73 5.61
N VAL A 85 5.29 -7.74 4.81
CA VAL A 85 5.37 -6.98 3.56
C VAL A 85 4.34 -7.45 2.53
N ILE A 86 4.10 -8.75 2.40
CA ILE A 86 3.13 -9.29 1.42
C ILE A 86 1.71 -8.84 1.78
N PHE A 87 1.30 -8.91 3.04
CA PHE A 87 -0.04 -8.48 3.43
C PHE A 87 -0.24 -6.98 3.21
N ILE A 88 0.77 -6.15 3.49
CA ILE A 88 0.74 -4.71 3.21
C ILE A 88 0.54 -4.46 1.72
N TRP A 89 1.33 -5.09 0.84
CA TRP A 89 1.22 -4.87 -0.60
C TRP A 89 -0.12 -5.32 -1.18
N ILE A 90 -0.67 -6.44 -0.72
CA ILE A 90 -2.00 -6.90 -1.13
C ILE A 90 -3.06 -5.90 -0.68
N PHE A 91 -2.99 -5.40 0.56
CA PHE A 91 -3.91 -4.39 1.07
C PHE A 91 -3.83 -3.10 0.24
N VAL A 92 -2.63 -2.56 0.01
CA VAL A 92 -2.42 -1.33 -0.76
C VAL A 92 -2.96 -1.47 -2.19
N ALA A 93 -2.62 -2.56 -2.88
CA ALA A 93 -3.07 -2.80 -4.25
C ALA A 93 -4.60 -2.85 -4.35
N LEU A 94 -5.25 -3.63 -3.48
CA LEU A 94 -6.72 -3.73 -3.47
C LEU A 94 -7.38 -2.43 -3.00
N TYR A 95 -6.77 -1.70 -2.09
CA TYR A 95 -7.29 -0.42 -1.61
C TYR A 95 -7.36 0.59 -2.75
N ILE A 96 -6.25 0.77 -3.48
CA ILE A 96 -6.16 1.68 -4.62
C ILE A 96 -7.21 1.29 -5.68
N ILE A 97 -7.30 0.01 -6.03
CA ILE A 97 -8.30 -0.48 -7.00
C ILE A 97 -9.72 -0.19 -6.50
N THR A 98 -10.01 -0.45 -5.24
CA THR A 98 -11.33 -0.25 -4.65
C THR A 98 -11.74 1.22 -4.62
N VAL A 99 -10.82 2.11 -4.23
CA VAL A 99 -11.08 3.56 -4.20
C VAL A 99 -11.30 4.09 -5.62
N ILE A 100 -10.45 3.73 -6.59
CA ILE A 100 -10.61 4.16 -7.98
C ILE A 100 -11.96 3.69 -8.54
N ASN A 101 -12.32 2.42 -8.35
CA ASN A 101 -13.59 1.86 -8.83
C ASN A 101 -14.78 2.60 -8.20
N LYS A 102 -14.71 2.95 -6.91
CA LYS A 102 -15.79 3.66 -6.19
C LYS A 102 -15.94 5.11 -6.60
N LEU A 103 -14.84 5.83 -6.83
CA LEU A 103 -14.86 7.24 -7.22
C LEU A 103 -15.21 7.43 -8.70
N THR A 104 -14.78 6.51 -9.57
CA THR A 104 -14.92 6.67 -11.03
C THR A 104 -16.01 5.80 -11.67
N GLY A 105 -16.50 4.78 -10.95
CA GLY A 105 -17.47 3.81 -11.47
C GLY A 105 -16.91 2.84 -12.52
N LYS A 106 -15.60 2.86 -12.81
CA LYS A 106 -14.95 2.03 -13.82
C LYS A 106 -14.10 0.95 -13.16
N TYR A 107 -14.35 -0.33 -13.49
CA TYR A 107 -13.51 -1.44 -13.03
C TYR A 107 -12.20 -1.50 -13.84
N PHE A 108 -11.07 -1.34 -13.14
CA PHE A 108 -9.67 -1.74 -13.44
C PHE A 108 -9.05 -1.55 -14.85
N LEU A 109 -9.77 -1.75 -15.95
CA LEU A 109 -9.28 -1.72 -17.34
C LEU A 109 -8.70 -0.36 -17.78
N ARG A 110 -8.82 0.70 -16.98
CA ARG A 110 -8.18 2.00 -17.23
C ARG A 110 -6.89 2.25 -16.42
N ILE A 111 -6.59 1.42 -15.42
CA ILE A 111 -5.33 1.52 -14.66
C ILE A 111 -4.18 0.91 -15.45
N SER A 112 -4.41 -0.15 -16.24
CA SER A 112 -3.39 -0.66 -17.16
C SER A 112 -2.98 0.38 -18.20
N SER A 113 -3.91 1.24 -18.64
CA SER A 113 -3.61 2.36 -19.53
C SER A 113 -2.86 3.49 -18.83
N ILE A 114 -2.98 3.64 -17.51
CA ILE A 114 -2.12 4.56 -16.73
C ILE A 114 -0.72 3.98 -16.57
N CYS A 115 -0.55 2.68 -16.27
CA CYS A 115 0.78 2.04 -16.30
C CYS A 115 1.42 2.07 -17.69
N PHE A 116 0.61 1.97 -18.75
CA PHE A 116 1.04 2.13 -20.14
C PHE A 116 1.35 3.60 -20.48
N PHE A 117 0.61 4.57 -19.93
CA PHE A 117 0.90 6.00 -20.08
C PHE A 117 2.15 6.41 -19.30
N VAL A 118 2.34 5.95 -18.07
CA VAL A 118 3.54 6.23 -17.27
C VAL A 118 4.79 5.64 -17.95
N ASN A 119 4.68 4.47 -18.60
CA ASN A 119 5.76 3.95 -19.45
C ASN A 119 5.89 4.64 -20.82
N GLY A 120 4.79 5.13 -21.40
CA GLY A 120 4.75 5.74 -22.72
C GLY A 120 5.13 7.23 -22.76
N ASP A 121 4.90 7.95 -21.66
CA ASP A 121 5.04 9.41 -21.57
C ASP A 121 6.44 9.84 -21.11
N ASN A 122 7.17 8.96 -20.40
CA ASN A 122 8.58 9.20 -20.03
C ASN A 122 9.52 9.37 -21.24
N ARG A 123 9.17 8.84 -22.42
CA ARG A 123 9.95 9.09 -23.65
C ARG A 123 9.64 10.45 -24.29
N LYS A 124 8.44 11.00 -24.09
CA LYS A 124 8.04 12.29 -24.70
C LYS A 124 8.49 13.47 -23.85
N TYR A 125 8.41 13.39 -22.52
CA TYR A 125 8.87 14.47 -21.65
C TYR A 125 10.39 14.67 -21.68
N TYR A 126 11.18 13.60 -21.78
CA TYR A 126 12.64 13.70 -21.91
C TYR A 126 13.05 14.39 -23.23
N LEU A 127 12.41 14.06 -24.36
CA LEU A 127 12.69 14.73 -25.64
C LEU A 127 12.24 16.19 -25.67
N TYR A 128 11.11 16.52 -25.02
CA TYR A 128 10.61 17.89 -24.93
C TYR A 128 11.49 18.79 -24.05
N TYR A 129 12.11 18.25 -23.00
CA TYR A 129 13.02 18.99 -22.13
C TYR A 129 14.43 19.19 -22.73
N ILE A 130 14.92 18.23 -23.53
CA ILE A 130 16.25 18.33 -24.18
C ILE A 130 16.21 19.30 -25.37
N THR A 131 15.08 19.40 -26.08
CA THR A 131 14.97 20.30 -27.26
C THR A 131 14.75 21.77 -26.91
N ARG A 132 14.28 22.12 -25.70
CA ARG A 132 14.12 23.51 -25.27
C ARG A 132 15.38 24.15 -24.65
N LYS A 133 16.40 23.37 -24.29
CA LYS A 133 17.62 23.91 -23.67
C LYS A 133 18.68 24.41 -24.68
N CYS A 134 18.43 24.28 -25.98
CA CYS A 134 19.26 24.82 -27.06
C CYS A 134 18.48 25.82 -27.95
N ASN A 135 17.89 26.87 -27.38
CA ASN A 135 17.67 28.11 -28.15
C ASN A 135 17.53 29.34 -27.22
N PRO A 136 18.59 30.16 -27.07
CA PRO A 136 18.57 31.33 -26.21
C PRO A 136 17.79 32.54 -26.77
N ASN A 137 17.16 32.45 -27.96
CA ASN A 137 16.67 33.63 -28.70
C ASN A 137 15.16 33.70 -28.98
N ARG A 138 14.27 33.13 -28.15
CA ARG A 138 12.81 33.38 -28.30
C ARG A 138 12.11 33.72 -26.99
N ALA A 139 12.30 34.96 -26.55
CA ALA A 139 11.35 35.68 -25.73
C ALA A 139 10.45 36.52 -26.66
N VAL A 140 9.18 36.15 -26.85
CA VAL A 140 8.14 37.11 -27.24
C VAL A 140 6.79 36.69 -26.64
N PHE A 141 6.28 37.60 -25.81
CA PHE A 141 4.92 37.76 -25.30
C PHE A 141 3.79 37.36 -26.26
N ARG A 142 2.69 36.84 -25.69
CA ARG A 142 1.38 37.54 -25.71
C ARG A 142 0.37 36.85 -24.79
N HIS A 143 -0.09 37.61 -23.80
CA HIS A 143 -1.41 37.48 -23.19
C HIS A 143 -2.48 37.69 -24.28
N ILE A 144 -3.48 36.81 -24.33
CA ILE A 144 -4.91 37.01 -24.00
C ILE A 144 -5.44 35.62 -23.67
#